data_AF-A0A938EYF0-F1
#
_entry.id   AF-A0A938EYF0-F1
#
_cell.length_a   1.000
_cell.length_b   1.000
_cell.length_c   1.000
_cell.angle_alpha   90.00
_cell.angle_beta   90.00
_cell.angle_gamma   90.00
#
_symmetry.space_group_name_H-M   'P 1'
#
loop_
_entity.id
_entity.type
_entity.pdbx_description
1 polymer ?
#
loop_
_entity_poly.entity_id
_entity_poly.type
_entity_poly.pdbx_seq_one_letter_code
_entity_poly.pdbx_strand_id
1 'polypeptide(L)'
;MLSDSVEAAVRSIEDITPKKIEQMVNYIVDSKIKDGQLNEADITLKEINIIRQSLIDGLIAIYHSRIVYPGSDMIAVGNSKKA
;
A
#
# COMPACT_ATOMS: atom_id res chain seq x y z
N MET A 1 -3.82 3.95 -17.37
CA MET A 1 -4.51 4.42 -16.14
C MET A 1 -3.54 4.32 -14.98
N LEU A 2 -3.37 5.37 -14.15
CA LEU A 2 -2.27 5.41 -13.15
C LEU A 2 -2.49 4.43 -11.98
N SER A 3 -3.64 4.54 -11.30
CA SER A 3 -3.97 3.71 -10.12
C SER A 3 -4.00 2.21 -10.45
N ASP A 4 -4.62 1.85 -11.57
CA ASP A 4 -4.72 0.48 -12.06
C ASP A 4 -3.34 -0.17 -12.29
N SER A 5 -2.44 0.53 -13.00
CA SER A 5 -1.08 0.04 -13.22
C SER A 5 -0.30 -0.13 -11.92
N VAL A 6 -0.52 0.75 -10.94
CA VAL A 6 0.15 0.68 -9.64
C VAL A 6 -0.37 -0.50 -8.81
N GLU A 7 -1.69 -0.67 -8.70
CA GLU A 7 -2.28 -1.78 -7.94
C GLU A 7 -1.87 -3.14 -8.52
N ALA A 8 -1.98 -3.29 -9.84
CA ALA A 8 -1.61 -4.54 -10.52
C ALA A 8 -0.13 -4.88 -10.31
N ALA A 9 0.75 -3.89 -10.41
CA ALA A 9 2.18 -4.09 -10.18
C ALA A 9 2.50 -4.46 -8.73
N VAL A 10 1.93 -3.74 -7.76
CA VAL A 10 2.15 -4.02 -6.33
C VAL A 10 1.59 -5.39 -5.95
N ARG A 11 0.43 -5.76 -6.47
CA ARG A 11 -0.21 -7.07 -6.25
C ARG A 11 0.66 -8.24 -6.72
N SER A 12 1.51 -8.03 -7.73
CA SER A 12 2.40 -9.05 -8.29
C SER A 12 3.72 -9.24 -7.52
N ILE A 13 4.00 -8.42 -6.51
CA ILE A 13 5.21 -8.54 -5.69
C ILE A 13 5.04 -9.70 -4.69
N GLU A 14 5.95 -10.66 -4.68
CA GLU A 14 5.88 -11.82 -3.77
C GLU A 14 5.97 -11.42 -2.28
N ASP A 15 7.07 -10.76 -1.89
CA ASP A 15 7.26 -10.25 -0.53
C ASP A 15 6.95 -8.75 -0.47
N ILE A 16 5.67 -8.41 -0.34
CA ILE A 16 5.20 -7.02 -0.27
C ILE A 16 5.70 -6.39 1.03
N THR A 17 6.48 -5.30 0.93
CA THR A 17 6.92 -4.48 2.06
C THR A 17 6.62 -3.02 1.79
N PRO A 18 6.50 -2.14 2.81
CA PRO A 18 6.21 -0.73 2.59
C PRO A 18 7.22 -0.05 1.66
N LYS A 19 8.51 -0.40 1.81
CA LYS A 19 9.59 0.11 0.95
C LYS A 19 9.44 -0.33 -0.51
N LYS A 20 9.08 -1.60 -0.76
CA LYS A 20 8.87 -2.10 -2.13
C LYS A 20 7.64 -1.48 -2.78
N ILE A 21 6.57 -1.23 -2.00
CA ILE A 21 5.39 -0.48 -2.47
C ILE A 21 5.82 0.92 -2.91
N GLU A 22 6.50 1.66 -2.04
CA GLU A 22 6.98 3.02 -2.34
C GLU A 22 7.84 3.06 -3.62
N GLN A 23 8.81 2.15 -3.73
CA GLN A 23 9.68 2.07 -4.91
C GLN A 23 8.89 1.77 -6.19
N MET A 24 7.93 0.85 -6.14
CA MET A 24 7.12 0.48 -7.29
C MET A 24 6.20 1.63 -7.73
N VAL A 25 5.54 2.29 -6.77
CA VAL A 25 4.68 3.45 -7.06
C VAL A 25 5.49 4.57 -7.71
N ASN A 26 6.65 4.91 -7.14
CA ASN A 26 7.53 5.94 -7.67
C ASN A 26 7.98 5.62 -9.09
N TYR A 27 8.44 4.39 -9.32
CA TYR A 27 8.87 3.93 -10.64
C TYR A 27 7.77 4.08 -11.70
N ILE A 28 6.54 3.66 -11.39
CA ILE A 28 5.42 3.73 -12.34
C ILE A 28 5.03 5.17 -12.61
N VAL A 29 4.87 5.99 -11.56
CA VAL A 29 4.49 7.40 -11.71
C VAL A 29 5.52 8.14 -12.55
N ASP A 30 6.81 7.96 -12.26
CA ASP A 30 7.89 8.65 -12.97
C ASP A 30 8.01 8.16 -14.42
N SER A 31 7.81 6.87 -14.67
CA SER A 31 7.76 6.32 -16.03
C SER A 31 6.62 6.94 -16.85
N LYS A 32 5.42 7.08 -16.26
CA LYS A 32 4.27 7.70 -16.93
C LYS A 32 4.49 9.18 -17.25
N ILE A 33 5.14 9.92 -16.34
CA ILE A 33 5.52 11.32 -16.59
C ILE A 33 6.55 11.38 -17.72
N LYS A 34 7.60 10.55 -17.65
CA LYS A 34 8.68 10.54 -18.64
C LYS A 34 8.19 10.17 -20.05
N ASP A 35 7.22 9.26 -20.13
CA ASP A 35 6.58 8.85 -21.37
C ASP A 35 5.59 9.90 -21.91
N GLY A 36 5.38 11.01 -21.18
CA GLY A 36 4.47 12.07 -21.58
C GLY A 36 2.99 11.72 -21.49
N GLN A 37 2.62 10.65 -20.77
CA GLN A 37 1.23 10.17 -20.71
C GLN A 37 0.28 11.14 -19.97
N LEU A 38 0.82 12.15 -19.30
CA LEU A 38 0.09 13.18 -18.58
C LEU A 38 0.16 14.56 -19.27
N ASN A 39 0.77 14.67 -20.44
CA ASN A 39 1.03 15.97 -21.10
C ASN A 39 -0.25 16.72 -21.51
N GLU A 40 -1.33 15.99 -21.78
CA GLU A 40 -2.63 16.55 -22.17
C GLU A 40 -3.59 16.68 -20.98
N ALA A 41 -3.16 16.31 -19.78
CA ALA A 41 -3.94 16.46 -18.57
C ALA A 41 -3.67 17.81 -17.91
N ASP A 42 -4.72 18.50 -17.47
CA ASP A 42 -4.59 19.72 -16.65
C ASP A 42 -4.30 19.33 -15.20
N ILE A 43 -3.08 18.87 -14.96
CA ILE A 43 -2.61 18.41 -13.66
C ILE A 43 -1.21 18.94 -13.37
N THR A 44 -1.04 19.46 -12.16
CA THR A 44 0.25 19.99 -11.71
C THR A 44 1.14 18.90 -11.13
N LEU A 45 2.47 19.12 -11.14
CA LEU A 45 3.41 18.24 -10.43
C LEU A 45 3.09 18.09 -8.94
N LYS A 46 2.54 19.14 -8.31
CA LYS A 46 2.09 19.09 -6.91
C LYS A 46 0.97 18.08 -6.72
N GLU A 47 -0.04 18.09 -7.58
CA GLU A 47 -1.15 17.13 -7.52
C GLU A 47 -0.68 15.70 -7.80
N ILE A 48 0.24 15.52 -8.75
CA ILE A 48 0.86 14.22 -9.00
C ILE A 48 1.59 13.71 -7.74
N ASN A 49 2.30 14.58 -7.02
CA ASN A 49 2.95 14.21 -5.76
C ASN A 49 1.93 13.80 -4.68
N ILE A 50 0.80 14.49 -4.58
CA ILE A 50 -0.28 14.15 -3.64
C ILE A 50 -0.89 12.79 -3.99
N ILE A 51 -1.16 12.55 -5.28
CA ILE A 51 -1.68 11.26 -5.76
C ILE A 51 -0.70 10.13 -5.46
N ARG A 52 0.60 10.35 -5.76
CA ARG A 52 1.67 9.39 -5.47
C ARG A 52 1.66 9.00 -3.99
N GLN A 53 1.66 9.98 -3.09
CA GLN A 53 1.65 9.70 -1.64
C GLN A 53 0.38 8.96 -1.21
N SER A 54 -0.77 9.38 -1.75
CA SER A 54 -2.06 8.75 -1.44
C SER A 54 -2.12 7.28 -1.89
N LEU A 55 -1.52 6.95 -3.03
CA LEU A 55 -1.38 5.57 -3.51
C LEU A 55 -0.48 4.75 -2.58
N ILE A 56 0.65 5.31 -2.15
CA ILE A 56 1.58 4.63 -1.23
C ILE A 56 0.87 4.32 0.09
N ASP A 57 0.26 5.32 0.72
CA ASP A 57 -0.41 5.17 2.01
C ASP A 57 -1.58 4.18 1.93
N GLY A 58 -2.39 4.29 0.87
CA GLY A 58 -3.51 3.37 0.63
C GLY A 58 -3.07 1.93 0.42
N LEU A 59 -2.02 1.69 -0.36
CA LEU A 59 -1.51 0.33 -0.60
C LEU A 59 -0.83 -0.25 0.63
N ILE A 60 -0.10 0.56 1.41
CA ILE A 60 0.43 0.12 2.71
C ILE A 60 -0.72 -0.28 3.62
N ALA A 61 -1.78 0.53 3.71
CA ALA A 61 -2.95 0.19 4.51
C ALA A 61 -3.61 -1.11 4.04
N ILE A 62 -3.79 -1.34 2.73
CA ILE A 62 -4.41 -2.56 2.21
C ILE A 62 -3.57 -3.81 2.52
N TYR A 63 -2.26 -3.75 2.27
CA TYR A 63 -1.38 -4.93 2.37
C TYR A 63 -0.78 -5.15 3.77
N HIS A 64 -0.79 -4.13 4.65
CA HIS A 64 -0.19 -4.20 5.98
C HIS A 64 -1.15 -3.83 7.13
N SER A 65 -2.43 -3.53 6.88
CA SER A 65 -3.42 -3.43 7.96
C SER A 65 -3.83 -4.82 8.44
N ARG A 66 -3.15 -5.31 9.48
CA ARG A 66 -3.77 -6.25 10.42
C ARG A 66 -4.20 -5.46 11.64
N ILE A 67 -5.50 -5.23 11.77
CA ILE A 67 -6.08 -4.78 13.03
C ILE A 67 -5.96 -5.96 14.01
N VAL A 68 -5.05 -5.85 14.97
CA VAL A 68 -5.05 -6.73 16.15
C VAL A 68 -6.22 -6.26 16.99
N TYR A 69 -7.30 -7.04 17.04
CA TYR A 69 -8.37 -6.76 17.98
C TYR A 69 -7.82 -6.92 19.41
N PRO A 70 -7.94 -5.89 20.28
CA PRO A 70 -7.61 -6.05 21.69
C PRO A 70 -8.61 -7.04 22.30
N GLY A 71 -8.20 -8.31 22.42
CA GLY A 71 -9.05 -9.39 22.90
C GLY A 71 -8.57 -10.81 22.60
N SER A 72 -7.59 -11.00 21.71
CA SER A 72 -7.09 -12.34 21.35
C SER A 72 -6.18 -13.01 22.39
N ASP A 73 -5.79 -12.31 23.46
CA ASP A 73 -4.96 -12.86 24.56
C ASP A 73 -5.76 -13.19 25.84
N MET A 74 -7.06 -13.46 25.74
CA MET A 74 -7.88 -13.84 26.91
C MET A 74 -8.60 -15.17 26.77
N ILE A 75 -7.96 -16.25 26.28
CA ILE A 75 -8.39 -17.62 26.65
C ILE A 75 -7.17 -18.52 26.86
N ALA A 76 -6.69 -18.55 28.10
CA ALA A 76 -6.05 -19.73 28.68
C ALA A 76 -6.73 -20.01 30.04
N VAL A 77 -7.97 -20.47 29.98
CA VAL A 77 -8.63 -21.11 31.12
C VAL A 77 -8.03 -22.51 31.27
N GLY A 78 -7.13 -22.67 32.23
CA GLY A 78 -6.59 -23.96 32.66
C GLY A 78 -6.92 -24.22 34.13
N ASN A 79 -8.17 -24.58 34.40
CA ASN A 79 -8.60 -25.05 35.72
C ASN A 79 -8.00 -26.44 35.96
N SER A 80 -7.14 -26.60 36.97
CA SER A 80 -6.62 -27.91 37.41
C SER A 80 -6.55 -28.02 38.94
N LYS A 81 -7.64 -28.61 39.48
CA LYS A 81 -7.72 -29.56 40.61
C LYS A 81 -7.05 -29.26 41.96
N LYS A 82 -7.92 -29.19 42.98
CA LYS A 82 -7.83 -29.81 44.32
C LYS A 82 -6.65 -30.79 44.54
N ALA A 83 -5.86 -30.52 45.58
CA ALA A 83 -5.53 -31.44 46.68
C ALA A 83 -5.05 -30.62 47.88
#